data_AF-A0A3D2FZ94-F1
#
_entry.id   AF-A0A3D2FZ94-F1
#
_cell.length_a   1.000
_cell.length_b   1.000
_cell.length_c   1.000
_cell.angle_alpha   90.00
_cell.angle_beta   90.00
_cell.angle_gamma   90.00
#
_symmetry.space_group_name_H-M   'P 1'
#
loop_
_entity.id
_entity.type
_entity.pdbx_description
1 polymer ?
#
loop_
_entity_poly.entity_id
_entity_poly.type
_entity_poly.pdbx_seq_one_letter_code
_entity_poly.pdbx_strand_id
1 'polypeptide(L)' 'MRRLIHEKGRIPPGQYPVPPSVFLREESIVLLEQITTIDKRQSRQYLGTFDARQMDAIRRCIEISIGQAIPERENLP' A
#
# COMPACT_ATOMS: atom_id res chain seq x y z
N MET A 1 -2.47 -7.34 21.96
CA MET A 1 -2.43 -6.30 20.90
C MET A 1 -0.99 -5.88 20.68
N ARG A 2 -0.30 -6.42 19.66
CA ARG A 2 1.09 -6.03 19.36
C ARG A 2 1.07 -4.71 18.59
N ARG A 3 1.55 -3.66 19.24
CA ARG A 3 1.84 -2.36 18.65
C ARG A 3 3.00 -2.57 17.68
N LEU A 4 2.78 -2.39 16.37
CA LEU A 4 3.85 -2.40 15.37
C LEU A 4 4.68 -1.13 15.58
N ILE A 5 5.74 -1.26 16.37
CA ILE A 5 6.77 -0.24 16.50
C ILE A 5 7.52 -0.28 15.16
N HIS A 6 7.22 0.68 14.28
CA HIS A 6 7.89 0.78 12.99
C HIS A 6 9.31 1.30 13.26
N GLU A 7 10.31 0.43 13.06
CA GLU A 7 11.69 0.87 12.92
C GLU A 7 11.76 1.85 11.74
N LYS A 8 12.38 2.99 12.00
CA LYS A 8 12.53 4.13 11.09
C LYS A 8 13.24 3.68 9.79
N GLY A 9 12.46 3.19 8.81
CA GLY A 9 12.95 2.81 7.48
C GLY A 9 12.39 1.52 6.89
N ARG A 10 11.74 0.63 7.67
CA ARG A 10 11.18 -0.62 7.13
C ARG A 10 9.66 -0.59 7.14
N ILE A 11 9.09 -0.37 5.95
CA ILE A 11 7.64 -0.43 5.73
C ILE A 11 7.22 -1.89 5.76
N PRO A 12 6.26 -2.29 6.61
CA PRO A 12 5.78 -3.66 6.66
C PRO A 12 5.20 -4.09 5.30
N PRO A 13 5.30 -5.38 4.95
CA PRO A 13 4.51 -5.94 3.85
C PRO A 13 3.04 -5.56 4.02
N GLY A 14 2.36 -5.22 2.91
CA GLY A 14 0.95 -4.81 2.94
C GLY A 14 0.67 -3.34 3.25
N GLN A 15 1.71 -2.51 3.31
CA GLN A 15 1.56 -1.06 3.46
C GLN A 15 2.33 -0.32 2.35
N TYR A 16 1.73 0.76 1.84
CA TYR A 16 2.40 1.69 0.93
C TYR A 16 2.41 3.09 1.55
N PRO A 17 3.58 3.74 1.70
CA PRO A 17 3.66 5.05 2.32
C PRO A 17 3.12 6.12 1.38
N VAL A 18 2.41 7.09 1.94
CA VAL A 18 1.90 8.25 1.21
C VAL A 18 2.50 9.50 1.85
N PRO A 19 3.35 10.24 1.12
CA PRO A 19 3.91 11.48 1.65
C PRO A 19 2.80 12.52 1.87
N PRO A 20 3.05 13.54 2.71
CA PRO A 20 2.09 14.62 2.91
C PRO A 20 1.68 15.26 1.58
N SER A 21 0.40 15.57 1.46
CA SER A 21 -0.21 16.24 0.31
C SER A 21 -1.21 17.28 0.79
N VAL A 22 -1.77 18.05 -0.15
CA VAL A 22 -2.80 19.05 0.19
C VAL A 22 -4.05 18.45 0.86
N PHE A 23 -4.28 17.13 0.74
CA PHE A 23 -5.42 16.42 1.33
C PHE A 23 -5.05 15.55 2.54
N LEU A 24 -3.77 15.17 2.67
CA LEU A 24 -3.24 14.37 3.76
C LEU A 24 -2.10 15.16 4.42
N ARG A 25 -2.41 15.86 5.51
CA ARG A 25 -1.47 16.80 6.16
C ARG A 25 -0.24 16.12 6.75
N GLU A 26 -0.36 14.84 7.08
CA GLU A 26 0.66 14.03 7.73
C GLU A 26 1.05 12.85 6.83
N GLU A 27 2.23 12.29 7.08
CA GLU A 27 2.63 11.02 6.48
C GLU A 27 1.57 9.96 6.77
N SER A 28 1.10 9.33 5.70
CA SER A 28 -0.03 8.39 5.73
C SER A 28 0.38 7.06 5.12
N ILE A 29 -0.48 6.05 5.22
CA ILE A 29 -0.27 4.74 4.63
C ILE A 29 -1.52 4.26 3.91
N VAL A 30 -1.35 3.52 2.80
CA VAL A 30 -2.41 2.72 2.19
C VAL A 30 -2.42 1.35 2.89
N LEU A 31 -3.59 0.97 3.43
CA LEU A 31 -3.80 -0.32 4.11
C LEU A 31 -4.23 -1.38 3.08
N LEU A 32 -3.27 -2.15 2.56
CA LEU A 32 -3.52 -3.07 1.45
C LEU A 32 -4.18 -4.38 1.89
N GLU A 33 -4.07 -4.74 3.17
CA GLU A 33 -4.75 -5.91 3.75
C GLU A 33 -6.23 -5.66 4.05
N GLN A 34 -6.67 -4.39 4.04
CA GLN A 34 -8.04 -3.99 4.37
C GLN A 34 -8.84 -3.57 3.13
N ILE A 35 -8.46 -4.10 1.95
CA ILE A 35 -9.20 -3.84 0.71
C ILE A 35 -10.61 -4.41 0.85
N THR A 36 -11.60 -3.56 0.59
CA THR A 36 -13.01 -3.93 0.63
C THR A 36 -13.76 -3.34 -0.55
N THR A 37 -14.82 -4.01 -0.97
CA THR A 37 -15.73 -3.50 -2.00
C THR A 37 -16.75 -2.57 -1.35
N ILE A 38 -16.85 -1.34 -1.85
CA ILE A 38 -17.84 -0.34 -1.40
C ILE A 38 -18.77 0.04 -2.54
N ASP A 39 -20.01 0.43 -2.21
CA ASP A 39 -20.91 1.03 -3.18
C ASP A 39 -20.35 2.38 -3.67
N LYS A 40 -20.50 2.67 -4.97
CA LYS A 40 -19.96 3.90 -5.58
C LYS A 40 -20.49 5.18 -4.91
N ARG A 41 -21.72 5.16 -4.36
CA ARG A 41 -22.34 6.28 -3.62
C ARG A 41 -21.58 6.67 -2.35
N GLN A 42 -20.76 5.77 -1.80
CA GLN A 42 -19.91 6.07 -0.64
C GLN A 42 -18.68 6.91 -1.03
N SER A 43 -18.29 6.92 -2.31
CA SER A 43 -17.21 7.78 -2.83
C SER A 43 -17.75 9.19 -3.06
N ARG A 44 -17.55 10.07 -2.07
CA ARG A 44 -18.15 11.43 -2.08
C ARG A 44 -17.34 12.48 -2.84
N GLN A 45 -16.02 12.36 -2.83
CA GLN A 45 -15.13 13.38 -3.36
C GLN A 45 -13.85 12.75 -3.92
N TYR A 46 -13.40 13.26 -5.05
CA TYR A 46 -12.07 12.98 -5.59
C TYR A 46 -11.02 13.82 -4.84
N LEU A 47 -10.02 13.15 -4.27
CA LEU A 47 -8.92 13.81 -3.56
C LEU A 47 -7.64 13.84 -4.39
N GLY A 48 -7.42 12.93 -5.33
CA GLY A 48 -6.18 12.89 -6.07
C GLY A 48 -5.93 11.54 -6.70
N THR A 49 -4.74 11.40 -7.29
CA THR A 49 -4.34 10.22 -8.06
C THR A 49 -2.91 9.85 -7.70
N PHE A 50 -2.67 8.55 -7.63
CA PHE A 50 -1.33 7.98 -7.70
C PHE A 50 -0.92 7.82 -9.16
N ASP A 51 0.32 8.19 -9.49
CA ASP A 51 0.85 7.98 -10.83
C ASP A 51 1.07 6.49 -11.14
N ALA A 52 1.43 6.18 -12.39
CA ALA A 52 1.63 4.80 -12.83
C ALA A 52 2.70 4.05 -12.01
N ARG A 53 3.80 4.71 -11.65
CA ARG A 53 4.90 4.09 -10.88
C ARG A 53 4.46 3.80 -9.44
N GLN A 54 3.69 4.72 -8.85
CA GLN A 54 3.10 4.54 -7.53
C GLN A 54 2.09 3.40 -7.52
N MET A 55 1.22 3.33 -8.55
CA MET A 55 0.26 2.24 -8.71
C MET A 55 0.93 0.88 -8.93
N ASP A 56 2.05 0.82 -9.67
CA ASP A 56 2.83 -0.41 -9.84
C ASP A 56 3.47 -0.88 -8.52
N ALA A 57 3.97 0.05 -7.70
CA ALA A 57 4.49 -0.27 -6.38
C ALA A 57 3.38 -0.80 -5.45
N ILE A 58 2.21 -0.15 -5.44
CA ILE A 58 1.03 -0.60 -4.69
C ILE A 58 0.62 -2.01 -5.13
N ARG A 59 0.58 -2.27 -6.44
CA ARG A 59 0.27 -3.61 -7.00
C ARG A 59 1.23 -4.67 -6.47
N ARG A 60 2.55 -4.44 -6.52
CA ARG A 60 3.56 -5.38 -6.00
C ARG A 60 3.36 -5.64 -4.51
N CYS A 61 3.06 -4.61 -3.73
CA CYS A 61 2.77 -4.78 -2.31
C CYS A 61 1.54 -5.66 -2.06
N ILE A 62 0.47 -5.51 -2.87
CA ILE A 62 -0.71 -6.37 -2.83
C ILE A 62 -0.33 -7.82 -3.17
N GLU A 63 0.38 -8.03 -4.28
CA GLU A 63 0.80 -9.37 -4.75
C GLU A 63 1.61 -10.11 -3.68
N ILE A 64 2.52 -9.41 -2.99
CA ILE A 64 3.27 -9.97 -1.85
C ILE A 64 2.33 -10.33 -0.70
N SER A 65 1.42 -9.43 -0.31
CA SER A 65 0.50 -9.64 0.81
C SER A 65 -0.48 -10.80 0.60
N ILE A 66 -0.88 -11.08 -0.65
CA ILE A 66 -1.78 -12.18 -0.96
C ILE A 66 -1.05 -13.46 -1.43
N GLY A 67 0.29 -13.48 -1.38
CA GLY A 67 1.09 -14.64 -1.78
C GLY A 67 1.08 -14.93 -3.28
N GLN A 68 0.74 -13.95 -4.12
CA GLN A 68 0.78 -14.04 -5.58
C GLN A 68 2.14 -13.65 -6.17
N ALA A 69 2.96 -12.92 -5.42
CA ALA A 69 4.35 -12.72 -5.79
C ALA A 69 5.07 -14.08 -5.70
N ILE A 70 5.18 -14.76 -6.84
CA ILE A 70 6.16 -15.83 -7.02
C ILE A 70 7.50 -15.09 -6.97
N PRO A 71 8.36 -15.29 -5.95
CA PRO A 71 9.73 -14.81 -6.09
C PRO A 71 10.23 -15.45 -7.39
N GLU A 72 10.61 -14.64 -8.37
CA GLU A 72 11.42 -15.15 -9.46
C GLU A 72 12.49 -16.00 -8.79
N ARG A 73 12.65 -17.24 -9.24
CA ARG A 73 13.69 -18.13 -8.72
C ARG A 73 15.01 -17.43 -9.00
N GLU A 74 15.42 -16.57 -8.09
CA GLU A 74 16.65 -15.82 -8.15
C GLU A 74 17.71 -16.83 -7.78
N ASN A 75 18.17 -17.55 -8.81
CA ASN A 75 19.38 -18.34 -8.84
C ASN A 75 19.61 -19.16 -7.55
N LEU A 76 18.80 -20.21 -7.35
CA LEU A 76 19.29 -21.33 -6.55
C LEU A 76 20.47 -21.95 -7.33
N PRO A 77 21.66 -22.10 -6.71
CA PRO A 77 22.80 -22.74 -7.35
C PRO A 77 22.51 -24.19 -7.77
#